data_AF-A0A9E3NRR6-F1
#
_entry.id   AF-A0A9E3NRR6-F1
#
_cell.length_a   1.000
_cell.length_b   1.000
_cell.length_c   1.000
_cell.angle_alpha   90.00
_cell.angle_beta   90.00
_cell.angle_gamma   90.00
#
_symmetry.space_group_name_H-M   'P 1'
#
loop_
_entity.id
_entity.type
_entity.pdbx_description
1 polymer ?
#
loop_
_entity_poly.entity_id
_entity_poly.type
_entity_poly.pdbx_seq_one_letter_code
_entity_poly.pdbx_strand_id
1 'polypeptide(L)'
;MKSSLIAGLFTSFAGVIVACGATVQSEPQPDPPVADAGPAPDANADAPTKPSSCSAPLVDPKCATQTPAPTTPAAVETFVKDNAIPLRCDGGGNEAVWDLRPLVDLYGDQKIFMIGEVHGSNEIGIVSSLVFEELAAKKLVNVVAFELPMDLEPALQRYVDTGKDPMAEQMIRSMATNMFGAILPKSARALAAKGVALRVGAVDIPYDPATPVAAIQEVAAKLTTQKDVVLATLPTNATPGNPADVQAANAYFDHITSKKTEICAELSEADCDRLVAMTHALWCVVLSDDRGGSEQWFARREQVIYYNMHAKMTAETDRMFLHMGAAHTNKLSFSAGSRMAKEWPLTKGRVFSVAPAYGDGSVIWYGGDMDLPGEPESIVSALGADAQPFFMSTTRPSATCQANPIQDEPEQTVGVGGTRGEVYDGYIHYGKLTSERRPGDTKLSRAGASPSDGARAASSLDATSARILAFRATIERREREALTARGVGARR
;
A
#
# COMPACT_ATOMS: atom_id res chain seq x y z
N MET A 1 11.06 5.25 65.83
CA MET A 1 11.04 6.65 65.36
C MET A 1 11.65 6.65 63.97
N LYS A 2 11.02 7.04 62.85
CA LYS A 2 9.74 7.69 62.54
C LYS A 2 9.21 7.05 61.26
N SER A 3 7.91 6.81 61.22
CA SER A 3 7.11 6.49 60.04
C SER A 3 6.98 7.72 59.13
N SER A 4 6.77 7.51 57.83
CA SER A 4 5.86 8.36 57.04
C SER A 4 5.29 7.59 55.86
N LEU A 5 3.96 7.61 55.84
CA LEU A 5 3.06 7.17 54.79
C LEU A 5 3.16 8.10 53.57
N ILE A 6 2.93 7.56 52.38
CA ILE A 6 2.12 8.26 51.36
C ILE A 6 1.08 7.27 50.84
N ALA A 7 -0.18 7.66 51.00
CA ALA A 7 -1.37 7.03 50.49
C ALA A 7 -1.66 7.52 49.06
N GLY A 8 -2.28 6.66 48.24
CA GLY A 8 -2.70 7.01 46.88
C GLY A 8 -3.61 5.94 46.28
N LEU A 9 -4.89 6.06 46.62
CA LEU A 9 -6.12 5.42 46.10
C LEU A 9 -6.01 4.43 44.91
N PHE A 10 -6.41 3.18 45.16
CA PHE A 10 -7.11 2.33 44.20
C PHE A 10 -8.59 2.28 44.60
N THR A 11 -9.47 2.84 43.78
CA THR A 11 -10.92 2.59 43.88
C THR A 11 -11.29 1.47 42.91
N SER A 12 -11.47 0.28 43.48
CA SER A 12 -12.07 -0.88 42.86
C SER A 12 -13.58 -0.68 42.73
N PHE A 13 -14.12 -0.83 41.52
CA PHE A 13 -15.55 -1.03 41.33
C PHE A 13 -15.85 -2.53 41.40
N ALA A 14 -16.62 -2.90 42.42
CA ALA A 14 -17.34 -4.16 42.51
C ALA A 14 -18.58 -4.09 41.58
N GLY A 15 -18.82 -5.16 40.82
CA GLY A 15 -19.95 -5.27 39.90
C GLY A 15 -20.49 -6.70 39.88
N VAL A 16 -21.30 -7.00 40.90
CA VAL A 16 -22.49 -7.87 40.96
C VAL A 16 -22.75 -8.84 39.79
N ILE A 17 -22.79 -10.13 40.13
CA ILE A 17 -23.47 -11.20 39.39
C ILE A 17 -24.98 -11.09 39.66
N VAL A 18 -25.80 -10.89 38.61
CA VAL A 18 -27.21 -11.32 38.59
C VAL A 18 -27.50 -11.93 37.22
N ALA A 19 -27.84 -13.22 37.24
CA ALA A 19 -28.52 -13.90 36.15
C ALA A 19 -30.03 -13.65 36.24
N CYS A 20 -30.69 -13.38 35.12
CA CYS A 20 -32.05 -13.85 34.79
C CYS A 20 -32.44 -13.36 33.39
N GLY A 21 -32.95 -14.28 32.57
CA GLY A 21 -33.32 -14.05 31.19
C GLY A 21 -34.60 -13.22 31.03
N ALA A 22 -34.63 -12.48 29.91
CA ALA A 22 -35.84 -12.13 29.21
C ALA A 22 -35.46 -11.90 27.74
N THR A 23 -35.94 -12.78 26.85
CA THR A 23 -35.98 -12.54 25.41
C THR A 23 -36.91 -11.38 25.14
N VAL A 24 -36.35 -10.22 24.77
CA VAL A 24 -37.12 -9.13 24.16
C VAL A 24 -37.10 -9.37 22.65
N GLN A 25 -38.23 -9.83 22.11
CA GLN A 25 -38.50 -9.72 20.68
C GLN A 25 -38.59 -8.24 20.33
N SER A 26 -37.60 -7.72 19.61
CA SER A 26 -37.72 -6.43 18.93
C SER A 26 -38.68 -6.60 17.74
N GLU A 27 -39.80 -5.87 17.77
CA GLU A 27 -40.68 -5.74 16.61
C GLU A 27 -39.92 -5.08 15.44
N PRO A 28 -40.22 -5.45 14.18
CA PRO A 28 -39.63 -4.79 13.02
C PRO A 28 -40.13 -3.35 12.96
N GLN A 29 -39.22 -2.39 13.12
CA GLN A 29 -39.53 -0.99 12.89
C GLN A 29 -39.68 -0.76 11.37
N PRO A 30 -40.76 -0.15 10.87
CA PRO A 30 -40.89 0.16 9.46
C PRO A 30 -39.86 1.23 9.05
N ASP A 31 -39.23 1.02 7.90
CA ASP A 31 -38.25 1.94 7.33
C ASP A 31 -38.88 3.35 7.17
N PRO A 32 -38.15 4.42 7.53
CA PRO A 32 -38.61 5.77 7.27
C PRO A 32 -38.74 5.99 5.75
N PRO A 33 -39.74 6.77 5.30
CA PRO A 33 -39.94 7.04 3.88
C PRO A 33 -38.70 7.71 3.29
N VAL A 34 -38.24 7.17 2.17
CA VAL A 34 -37.19 7.75 1.33
C VAL A 34 -37.63 9.15 0.94
N ALA A 35 -36.93 10.17 1.43
CA ALA A 35 -37.12 11.52 0.95
C ALA A 35 -36.63 11.58 -0.50
N ASP A 36 -37.52 11.97 -1.42
CA ASP A 36 -37.15 12.33 -2.79
C ASP A 36 -36.01 13.36 -2.73
N ALA A 37 -34.85 12.96 -3.23
CA ALA A 37 -33.77 13.88 -3.51
C ALA A 37 -34.27 14.85 -4.57
N GLY A 38 -34.50 16.11 -4.16
CA GLY A 38 -34.70 17.21 -5.09
C GLY A 38 -33.56 17.26 -6.11
N PRO A 39 -33.79 17.85 -7.30
CA PRO A 39 -32.80 17.89 -8.36
C PRO A 39 -31.48 18.48 -7.82
N ALA A 40 -30.39 17.77 -8.09
CA ALA A 40 -29.04 18.17 -7.74
C ALA A 40 -28.78 19.62 -8.22
N PRO A 41 -28.09 20.45 -7.42
CA PRO A 41 -27.68 21.77 -7.88
C PRO A 41 -26.83 21.62 -9.15
N ASP A 42 -27.13 22.47 -10.14
CA ASP A 42 -26.58 22.43 -11.49
C ASP A 42 -25.07 22.18 -11.51
N ALA A 43 -24.69 21.09 -12.19
CA ALA A 43 -23.33 20.80 -12.61
C ALA A 43 -22.89 21.80 -13.70
N ASN A 44 -22.55 23.01 -13.29
CA ASN A 44 -21.80 23.99 -14.08
C ASN A 44 -20.90 24.80 -13.15
N ALA A 45 -20.07 24.10 -12.37
CA ALA A 45 -18.79 24.65 -11.94
C ALA A 45 -17.79 24.29 -13.05
N ASP A 46 -17.05 25.29 -13.55
CA ASP A 46 -16.02 25.14 -14.58
C ASP A 46 -15.12 23.94 -14.25
N ALA A 47 -15.37 22.79 -14.89
CA ALA A 47 -14.45 21.66 -14.81
C ALA A 47 -13.10 22.17 -15.31
N PRO A 48 -11.99 21.99 -14.57
CA PRO A 48 -10.71 22.54 -14.97
C PRO A 48 -10.38 22.07 -16.39
N THR A 49 -10.39 23.01 -17.33
CA THR A 49 -10.01 22.79 -18.71
C THR A 49 -8.60 22.20 -18.74
N LYS A 50 -8.38 21.21 -19.61
CA LYS A 50 -7.09 20.53 -19.79
C LYS A 50 -5.94 21.56 -19.79
N PRO A 51 -4.89 21.39 -18.95
CA PRO A 51 -3.84 22.39 -18.84
C PRO A 51 -3.15 22.58 -20.20
N SER A 52 -3.15 23.81 -20.71
CA SER A 52 -2.63 24.13 -22.05
C SER A 52 -1.12 23.90 -22.21
N SER A 53 -0.38 23.75 -21.09
CA SER A 53 1.04 23.43 -21.08
C SER A 53 1.42 22.67 -19.81
N CYS A 54 2.42 21.79 -19.92
CA CYS A 54 3.05 21.14 -18.78
C CYS A 54 3.82 22.17 -17.92
N SER A 55 3.99 21.88 -16.63
CA SER A 55 4.52 22.84 -15.66
C SER A 55 5.94 23.31 -15.98
N ALA A 56 6.28 24.52 -15.53
CA ALA A 56 7.68 24.92 -15.40
C ALA A 56 8.39 24.01 -14.37
N PRO A 57 9.73 23.92 -14.37
CA PRO A 57 10.47 23.21 -13.32
C PRO A 57 9.99 23.61 -11.92
N LEU A 58 9.92 22.66 -11.00
CA LEU A 58 9.53 22.98 -9.63
C LEU A 58 10.54 23.93 -9.01
N VAL A 59 10.07 25.12 -8.65
CA VAL A 59 10.86 26.07 -7.84
C VAL A 59 10.41 25.88 -6.40
N ASP A 60 11.35 25.52 -5.51
CA ASP A 60 11.06 25.50 -4.09
C ASP A 60 10.86 26.93 -3.58
N PRO A 61 9.70 27.22 -2.94
CA PRO A 61 9.47 28.52 -2.35
C PRO A 61 10.53 28.81 -1.29
N LYS A 62 11.33 29.86 -1.49
CA LYS A 62 12.30 30.33 -0.49
C LYS A 62 11.60 31.19 0.54
N CYS A 63 10.97 30.56 1.51
CA CYS A 63 10.19 31.24 2.54
C CYS A 63 11.05 31.56 3.77
N ALA A 64 11.32 32.85 4.00
CA ALA A 64 11.94 33.29 5.26
C ALA A 64 10.98 33.15 6.45
N THR A 65 9.70 33.39 6.20
CA THR A 65 8.58 33.17 7.13
C THR A 65 7.37 32.67 6.33
N GLN A 66 6.49 31.91 6.96
CA GLN A 66 5.23 31.48 6.37
C GLN A 66 4.07 32.25 6.97
N THR A 67 3.10 32.61 6.13
CA THR A 67 1.78 33.04 6.62
C THR A 67 0.95 31.82 7.02
N PRO A 68 0.02 31.95 8.00
CA PRO A 68 -0.80 30.83 8.43
C PRO A 68 -1.59 30.18 7.29
N ALA A 69 -1.83 28.88 7.41
CA ALA A 69 -2.64 28.13 6.45
C ALA A 69 -4.06 28.70 6.37
N PRO A 70 -4.68 28.73 5.18
CA PRO A 70 -6.07 29.12 5.06
C PRO A 70 -6.96 28.11 5.80
N THR A 71 -7.99 28.60 6.48
CA THR A 71 -8.88 27.77 7.32
C THR A 71 -10.32 27.71 6.81
N THR A 72 -10.68 28.54 5.82
CA THR A 72 -12.02 28.49 5.22
C THR A 72 -12.03 27.57 4.00
N PRO A 73 -13.12 26.81 3.76
CA PRO A 73 -13.19 25.88 2.62
C PRO A 73 -12.85 26.52 1.27
N ALA A 74 -13.39 27.69 0.96
CA ALA A 74 -13.11 28.40 -0.30
C ALA A 74 -11.64 28.83 -0.44
N ALA A 75 -10.97 29.19 0.66
CA ALA A 75 -9.56 29.57 0.63
C ALA A 75 -8.65 28.33 0.51
N VAL A 76 -9.04 27.21 1.12
CA VAL A 76 -8.36 25.91 0.92
C VAL A 76 -8.53 25.45 -0.53
N GLU A 77 -9.73 25.56 -1.09
CA GLU A 77 -10.02 25.23 -2.49
C GLU A 77 -9.15 26.04 -3.46
N THR A 78 -9.05 27.36 -3.21
CA THR A 78 -8.17 28.26 -3.97
C THR A 78 -6.71 27.84 -3.83
N PHE A 79 -6.26 27.54 -2.60
CA PHE A 79 -4.91 27.05 -2.35
C PHE A 79 -4.61 25.78 -3.15
N VAL A 80 -5.52 24.80 -3.16
CA VAL A 80 -5.32 23.56 -3.92
C VAL A 80 -5.24 23.86 -5.41
N LYS A 81 -6.15 24.65 -5.97
CA LYS A 81 -6.13 25.01 -7.41
C LYS A 81 -4.82 25.71 -7.82
N ASP A 82 -4.30 26.58 -6.96
CA ASP A 82 -3.09 27.35 -7.24
C ASP A 82 -1.79 26.54 -7.07
N ASN A 83 -1.82 25.46 -6.28
CA ASN A 83 -0.62 24.71 -5.90
C ASN A 83 -0.60 23.24 -6.37
N ALA A 84 -1.72 22.71 -6.88
CA ALA A 84 -1.76 21.42 -7.53
C ALA A 84 -1.00 21.47 -8.87
N ILE A 85 -0.11 20.51 -9.08
CA ILE A 85 0.78 20.50 -10.23
C ILE A 85 0.28 19.46 -11.24
N PRO A 86 -0.10 19.85 -12.47
CA PRO A 86 -0.60 18.90 -13.46
C PRO A 86 0.48 17.89 -13.84
N LEU A 87 0.15 16.60 -13.77
CA LEU A 87 1.00 15.50 -14.24
C LEU A 87 0.70 15.13 -15.69
N ARG A 88 -0.37 15.70 -16.27
CA ARG A 88 -0.77 15.48 -17.66
C ARG A 88 -1.28 16.79 -18.27
N CYS A 89 -0.77 17.16 -19.44
CA CYS A 89 -1.06 18.43 -20.11
C CYS A 89 -1.36 18.26 -21.61
N ASP A 90 -1.77 19.33 -22.29
CA ASP A 90 -1.84 19.40 -23.75
C ASP A 90 -0.43 19.44 -24.36
N GLY A 91 -0.10 18.44 -25.18
CA GLY A 91 1.18 18.41 -25.90
C GLY A 91 1.24 19.26 -27.17
N GLY A 92 0.15 19.93 -27.52
CA GLY A 92 -0.08 20.44 -28.88
C GLY A 92 -0.39 19.30 -29.86
N GLY A 93 -1.46 19.44 -30.66
CA GLY A 93 -1.88 18.41 -31.62
C GLY A 93 -2.56 17.19 -30.98
N ASN A 94 -3.77 17.35 -30.45
CA ASN A 94 -4.70 16.31 -29.95
C ASN A 94 -4.19 15.26 -28.95
N GLU A 95 -2.90 15.17 -28.65
CA GLU A 95 -2.32 14.19 -27.74
C GLU A 95 -1.95 14.83 -26.39
N ALA A 96 -2.26 14.13 -25.31
CA ALA A 96 -1.91 14.54 -23.96
C ALA A 96 -0.50 14.03 -23.60
N VAL A 97 0.32 14.88 -23.00
CA VAL A 97 1.70 14.57 -22.60
C VAL A 97 1.77 14.44 -21.08
N TRP A 98 2.53 13.45 -20.61
CA TRP A 98 2.82 13.25 -19.19
C TRP A 98 4.01 14.10 -18.75
N ASP A 99 3.87 14.79 -17.63
CA ASP A 99 4.94 15.54 -16.96
C ASP A 99 5.13 15.06 -15.54
N LEU A 100 6.07 14.13 -15.38
CA LEU A 100 6.38 13.50 -14.09
C LEU A 100 7.56 14.19 -13.39
N ARG A 101 8.13 15.26 -13.98
CA ARG A 101 9.23 16.01 -13.37
C ARG A 101 8.92 16.44 -11.93
N PRO A 102 7.69 16.91 -11.60
CA PRO A 102 7.39 17.29 -10.22
C PRO A 102 7.65 16.19 -9.19
N LEU A 103 7.27 14.95 -9.52
CA LEU A 103 7.48 13.79 -8.65
C LEU A 103 8.96 13.39 -8.60
N VAL A 104 9.64 13.43 -9.75
CA VAL A 104 11.07 13.07 -9.86
C VAL A 104 11.98 14.06 -9.13
N ASP A 105 11.70 15.36 -9.27
CA ASP A 105 12.47 16.44 -8.65
C ASP A 105 12.33 16.38 -7.12
N LEU A 106 11.11 16.15 -6.62
CA LEU A 106 10.85 16.01 -5.18
C LEU A 106 11.40 14.71 -4.60
N TYR A 107 11.41 13.63 -5.40
CA TYR A 107 12.10 12.41 -5.01
C TYR A 107 13.61 12.62 -4.82
N GLY A 108 14.24 13.50 -5.61
CA GLY A 108 15.58 14.04 -5.33
C GLY A 108 16.63 12.99 -4.93
N ASP A 109 17.10 13.06 -3.69
CA ASP A 109 18.11 12.17 -3.09
C ASP A 109 17.55 11.08 -2.17
N GLN A 110 16.22 10.93 -2.15
CA GLN A 110 15.49 9.94 -1.35
C GLN A 110 15.84 8.52 -1.80
N LYS A 111 15.70 7.55 -0.90
CA LYS A 111 16.04 6.14 -1.14
C LYS A 111 14.88 5.31 -1.64
N ILE A 112 13.66 5.63 -1.22
CA ILE A 112 12.47 4.90 -1.64
C ILE A 112 11.44 5.89 -2.17
N PHE A 113 10.94 5.64 -3.37
CA PHE A 113 9.71 6.24 -3.89
C PHE A 113 8.59 5.23 -3.65
N MET A 114 7.64 5.56 -2.80
CA MET A 114 6.47 4.71 -2.52
C MET A 114 5.23 5.33 -3.14
N ILE A 115 4.49 4.54 -3.91
CA ILE A 115 3.16 4.87 -4.39
C ILE A 115 2.14 3.99 -3.66
N GLY A 116 1.30 4.64 -2.86
CA GLY A 116 0.15 4.03 -2.22
C GLY A 116 -1.02 3.92 -3.21
N GLU A 117 -1.83 2.89 -3.06
CA GLU A 117 -3.06 2.74 -3.83
C GLU A 117 -4.29 2.40 -2.98
N VAL A 118 -5.45 2.63 -3.58
CA VAL A 118 -6.65 1.85 -3.26
C VAL A 118 -6.72 0.75 -4.31
N HIS A 119 -6.68 -0.50 -3.86
CA HIS A 119 -6.57 -1.67 -4.74
C HIS A 119 -7.66 -1.71 -5.81
N GLY A 120 -7.33 -2.25 -6.99
CA GLY A 120 -8.32 -2.59 -8.01
C GLY A 120 -8.73 -1.46 -8.94
N SER A 121 -7.87 -0.46 -9.14
CA SER A 121 -8.09 0.65 -10.07
C SER A 121 -7.17 0.58 -11.30
N ASN A 122 -7.62 1.11 -12.44
CA ASN A 122 -6.80 1.20 -13.65
C ASN A 122 -5.81 2.36 -13.60
N GLU A 123 -6.27 3.52 -13.13
CA GLU A 123 -5.58 4.80 -13.25
C GLU A 123 -4.28 4.82 -12.45
N ILE A 124 -4.33 4.30 -11.22
CA ILE A 124 -3.18 4.27 -10.31
C ILE A 124 -2.07 3.40 -10.90
N GLY A 125 -2.41 2.22 -11.41
CA GLY A 125 -1.42 1.34 -12.03
C GLY A 125 -0.79 1.91 -13.30
N ILE A 126 -1.57 2.64 -14.13
CA ILE A 126 -1.04 3.36 -15.29
C ILE A 126 -0.01 4.41 -14.85
N VAL A 127 -0.38 5.31 -13.95
CA VAL A 127 0.51 6.39 -13.48
C VAL A 127 1.72 5.83 -12.74
N SER A 128 1.53 4.83 -11.89
CA SER A 128 2.61 4.10 -11.23
C SER A 128 3.66 3.60 -12.22
N SER A 129 3.21 2.95 -13.30
CA SER A 129 4.13 2.45 -14.33
C SER A 129 4.92 3.56 -15.04
N LEU A 130 4.29 4.72 -15.25
CA LEU A 130 4.93 5.87 -15.87
C LEU A 130 5.97 6.51 -14.94
N VAL A 131 5.64 6.66 -13.65
CA VAL A 131 6.58 7.20 -12.64
C VAL A 131 7.78 6.27 -12.49
N PHE A 132 7.53 4.96 -12.39
CA PHE A 132 8.59 3.96 -12.35
C PHE A 132 9.51 4.05 -13.57
N GLU A 133 8.94 4.11 -14.78
CA GLU A 133 9.71 4.20 -16.02
C GLU A 133 10.60 5.44 -16.07
N GLU A 134 10.07 6.60 -15.68
CA GLU A 134 10.83 7.84 -15.66
C GLU A 134 12.00 7.79 -14.65
N LEU A 135 11.75 7.28 -13.44
CA LEU A 135 12.78 7.11 -12.41
C LEU A 135 13.87 6.12 -12.84
N ALA A 136 13.47 4.96 -13.38
CA ALA A 136 14.39 3.91 -13.79
C ALA A 136 15.21 4.32 -15.03
N ALA A 137 14.61 4.98 -16.02
CA ALA A 137 15.31 5.47 -17.19
C ALA A 137 16.39 6.51 -16.83
N LYS A 138 16.14 7.33 -15.80
CA LYS A 138 17.13 8.26 -15.23
C LYS A 138 18.12 7.60 -14.26
N LYS A 139 18.04 6.28 -14.05
CA LYS A 139 18.85 5.52 -13.09
C LYS A 139 18.71 6.02 -11.65
N LEU A 140 17.54 6.57 -11.31
CA LEU A 140 17.23 7.02 -9.96
C LEU A 140 16.71 5.89 -9.09
N VAL A 141 16.28 4.77 -9.68
CA VAL A 141 15.94 3.53 -8.97
C VAL A 141 16.59 2.34 -9.68
N ASN A 142 17.01 1.36 -8.89
CA ASN A 142 17.56 0.08 -9.34
C ASN A 142 16.81 -1.13 -8.76
N VAL A 143 15.80 -0.89 -7.92
CA VAL A 143 14.87 -1.89 -7.40
C VAL A 143 13.43 -1.49 -7.76
N VAL A 144 12.68 -2.40 -8.34
CA VAL A 144 11.22 -2.30 -8.46
C VAL A 144 10.59 -3.32 -7.52
N ALA A 145 9.83 -2.83 -6.56
CA ALA A 145 9.18 -3.64 -5.56
C ALA A 145 7.67 -3.43 -5.60
N PHE A 146 6.93 -4.49 -5.28
CA PHE A 146 5.47 -4.44 -5.24
C PHE A 146 4.90 -5.46 -4.27
N GLU A 147 3.69 -5.19 -3.80
CA GLU A 147 2.90 -6.04 -2.91
C GLU A 147 2.42 -7.31 -3.62
N LEU A 148 3.36 -8.21 -3.91
CA LEU A 148 3.09 -9.56 -4.37
C LEU A 148 3.80 -10.57 -3.45
N PRO A 149 3.30 -11.81 -3.37
CA PRO A 149 3.91 -12.86 -2.58
C PRO A 149 5.40 -13.06 -2.89
N MET A 150 6.24 -13.10 -1.86
CA MET A 150 7.70 -13.17 -2.00
C MET A 150 8.22 -14.39 -2.77
N ASP A 151 7.48 -15.49 -2.78
CA ASP A 151 7.78 -16.70 -3.54
C ASP A 151 7.61 -16.54 -5.06
N LEU A 152 7.00 -15.45 -5.52
CA LEU A 152 6.91 -15.09 -6.94
C LEU A 152 8.16 -14.36 -7.44
N GLU A 153 8.98 -13.80 -6.53
CA GLU A 153 10.11 -12.96 -6.90
C GLU A 153 11.09 -13.65 -7.85
N PRO A 154 11.53 -14.91 -7.65
CA PRO A 154 12.50 -15.53 -8.56
C PRO A 154 11.96 -15.69 -9.98
N ALA A 155 10.67 -16.00 -10.13
CA ALA A 155 10.02 -16.11 -11.44
C ALA A 155 9.91 -14.76 -12.12
N LEU A 156 9.52 -13.73 -11.37
CA LEU A 156 9.43 -12.36 -11.87
C LEU A 156 10.79 -11.79 -12.27
N GLN A 157 11.84 -12.02 -11.48
CA GLN A 157 13.19 -11.60 -11.81
C GLN A 157 13.66 -12.26 -13.12
N ARG A 158 13.47 -13.58 -13.29
CA ARG A 158 13.79 -14.27 -14.55
C ARG A 158 13.00 -13.73 -15.73
N TYR A 159 11.71 -13.40 -15.54
CA TYR A 159 10.91 -12.76 -16.58
C TYR A 159 11.44 -11.39 -16.97
N VAL A 160 11.88 -10.57 -16.02
CA VAL A 160 12.50 -9.26 -16.30
C VAL A 160 13.82 -9.43 -17.03
N ASP A 161 14.68 -10.33 -16.58
CA ASP A 161 16.03 -10.53 -17.11
C ASP A 161 16.03 -11.15 -18.52
N THR A 162 15.18 -12.15 -18.74
CA THR A 162 15.21 -12.99 -19.96
C THR A 162 14.04 -12.73 -20.90
N GLY A 163 13.03 -12.01 -20.41
CA GLY A 163 11.76 -11.82 -21.09
C GLY A 163 10.80 -13.02 -21.03
N LYS A 164 11.16 -14.11 -20.33
CA LYS A 164 10.38 -15.35 -20.27
C LYS A 164 10.51 -16.02 -18.90
N ASP A 165 9.37 -16.36 -18.31
CA ASP A 165 9.27 -17.35 -17.24
C ASP A 165 7.83 -17.87 -17.25
N PRO A 166 7.58 -19.19 -17.37
CA PRO A 166 6.22 -19.72 -17.54
C PRO A 166 5.27 -19.30 -16.41
N MET A 167 5.76 -19.30 -15.17
CA MET A 167 4.98 -18.95 -13.98
C MET A 167 4.67 -17.45 -13.97
N ALA A 168 5.69 -16.61 -14.16
CA ALA A 168 5.49 -15.15 -14.16
C ALA A 168 4.58 -14.69 -15.31
N GLU A 169 4.81 -15.20 -16.53
CA GLU A 169 3.97 -14.86 -17.67
C GLU A 169 2.50 -15.24 -17.46
N GLN A 170 2.27 -16.40 -16.84
CA GLN A 170 0.92 -16.87 -16.59
C GLN A 170 0.22 -16.05 -15.51
N MET A 171 0.89 -15.77 -14.40
CA MET A 171 0.39 -14.87 -13.37
C MET A 171 0.07 -13.49 -13.98
N ILE A 172 0.98 -12.91 -14.75
CA ILE A 172 0.76 -11.61 -15.43
C ILE A 172 -0.47 -11.66 -16.36
N ARG A 173 -0.69 -12.78 -17.07
CA ARG A 173 -1.89 -12.99 -17.91
C ARG A 173 -3.18 -13.16 -17.10
N SER A 174 -3.09 -13.62 -15.85
CA SER A 174 -4.24 -13.84 -14.96
C SER A 174 -4.72 -12.58 -14.24
N MET A 175 -3.87 -11.56 -14.17
CA MET A 175 -4.13 -10.28 -13.52
C MET A 175 -4.74 -9.27 -14.50
N ALA A 176 -5.44 -8.27 -13.97
CA ALA A 176 -5.91 -7.15 -14.77
C ALA A 176 -4.72 -6.40 -15.41
N THR A 177 -4.89 -5.94 -16.65
CA THR A 177 -3.80 -5.37 -17.46
C THR A 177 -3.08 -4.22 -16.78
N ASN A 178 -3.83 -3.36 -16.09
CA ASN A 178 -3.32 -2.17 -15.41
C ASN A 178 -2.97 -2.42 -13.94
N MET A 179 -3.24 -3.61 -13.38
CA MET A 179 -2.82 -3.95 -12.03
C MET A 179 -1.30 -3.85 -11.92
N PHE A 180 -0.78 -3.30 -10.82
CA PHE A 180 0.66 -3.14 -10.60
C PHE A 180 1.45 -4.44 -10.79
N GLY A 181 0.89 -5.58 -10.35
CA GLY A 181 1.48 -6.91 -10.50
C GLY A 181 1.59 -7.42 -11.95
N ALA A 182 0.87 -6.80 -12.88
CA ALA A 182 0.95 -7.08 -14.32
C ALA A 182 1.74 -6.00 -15.08
N ILE A 183 1.45 -4.73 -14.81
CA ILE A 183 2.01 -3.61 -15.58
C ILE A 183 3.47 -3.31 -15.22
N LEU A 184 3.84 -3.37 -13.93
CA LEU A 184 5.22 -3.07 -13.50
C LEU A 184 6.22 -4.12 -13.97
N PRO A 185 5.97 -5.45 -13.89
CA PRO A 185 6.90 -6.43 -14.47
C PRO A 185 7.08 -6.26 -15.98
N LYS A 186 6.02 -5.91 -16.72
CA LYS A 186 6.13 -5.62 -18.16
C LYS A 186 7.01 -4.40 -18.43
N SER A 187 6.81 -3.33 -17.66
CA SER A 187 7.64 -2.12 -17.71
C SER A 187 9.10 -2.40 -17.35
N ALA A 188 9.36 -3.16 -16.27
CA ALA A 188 10.69 -3.53 -15.83
C ALA A 188 11.43 -4.35 -16.89
N ARG A 189 10.76 -5.32 -17.51
CA ARG A 189 11.30 -6.08 -18.65
C ARG A 189 11.63 -5.18 -19.83
N ALA A 190 10.76 -4.23 -20.18
CA ALA A 190 10.98 -3.31 -21.30
C ALA A 190 12.20 -2.40 -21.06
N LEU A 191 12.45 -2.00 -19.81
CA LEU A 191 13.63 -1.23 -19.40
C LEU A 191 14.89 -2.11 -19.37
N ALA A 192 14.81 -3.34 -18.86
CA ALA A 192 15.91 -4.30 -18.87
C ALA A 192 16.38 -4.61 -20.30
N ALA A 193 15.45 -4.76 -21.25
CA ALA A 193 15.75 -4.91 -22.67
C ALA A 193 16.49 -3.70 -23.28
N LYS A 194 16.40 -2.52 -22.64
CA LYS A 194 17.13 -1.29 -23.00
C LYS A 194 18.44 -1.12 -22.20
N GLY A 195 18.84 -2.11 -21.41
CA GLY A 195 20.07 -2.10 -20.62
C GLY A 195 19.96 -1.41 -19.26
N VAL A 196 18.76 -1.15 -18.76
CA VAL A 196 18.58 -0.66 -17.38
C VAL A 196 18.65 -1.86 -16.43
N ALA A 197 19.67 -1.88 -15.56
CA ALA A 197 19.82 -2.93 -14.56
C ALA A 197 18.80 -2.75 -13.43
N LEU A 198 17.92 -3.74 -13.26
CA LEU A 198 16.82 -3.70 -12.29
C LEU A 198 16.75 -5.01 -11.50
N ARG A 199 16.51 -4.88 -10.19
CA ARG A 199 16.14 -6.00 -9.31
C ARG A 199 14.66 -5.93 -9.00
N VAL A 200 14.01 -7.07 -8.96
CA VAL A 200 12.61 -7.23 -8.55
C VAL A 200 12.53 -7.55 -7.06
N GLY A 201 11.58 -6.93 -6.37
CA GLY A 201 11.19 -7.28 -4.99
C GLY A 201 9.71 -7.63 -4.92
N ALA A 202 9.37 -8.88 -4.64
CA ALA A 202 8.02 -9.23 -4.23
C ALA A 202 8.01 -9.24 -2.70
N VAL A 203 7.36 -8.24 -2.09
CA VAL A 203 7.60 -7.93 -0.67
C VAL A 203 6.58 -8.54 0.28
N ASP A 204 5.49 -9.09 -0.22
CA ASP A 204 4.43 -9.63 0.64
C ASP A 204 4.77 -11.02 1.21
N ILE A 205 3.95 -11.49 2.15
CA ILE A 205 4.01 -12.85 2.66
C ILE A 205 3.85 -13.87 1.51
N PRO A 206 4.48 -15.06 1.62
CA PRO A 206 4.40 -16.07 0.58
C PRO A 206 2.99 -16.65 0.48
N TYR A 207 2.61 -17.13 -0.71
CA TYR A 207 1.36 -17.87 -0.88
C TYR A 207 1.52 -19.36 -0.52
N ASP A 208 2.75 -19.88 -0.55
CA ASP A 208 3.08 -21.26 -0.21
C ASP A 208 3.76 -21.37 1.17
N PRO A 209 3.18 -22.09 2.16
CA PRO A 209 3.81 -22.36 3.45
C PRO A 209 5.15 -23.09 3.36
N ALA A 210 5.45 -23.80 2.27
CA ALA A 210 6.73 -24.45 2.07
C ALA A 210 7.89 -23.45 1.96
N THR A 211 7.63 -22.24 1.45
CA THR A 211 8.64 -21.17 1.30
C THR A 211 9.27 -20.78 2.65
N PRO A 212 8.50 -20.35 3.67
CA PRO A 212 9.06 -19.99 4.95
C PRO A 212 9.60 -21.23 5.71
N VAL A 213 9.00 -22.41 5.54
CA VAL A 213 9.54 -23.66 6.11
C VAL A 213 10.96 -23.94 5.62
N ALA A 214 11.19 -23.87 4.31
CA ALA A 214 12.51 -24.10 3.73
C ALA A 214 13.53 -23.06 4.24
N ALA A 215 13.15 -21.78 4.30
CA ALA A 215 14.01 -20.73 4.81
C ALA A 215 14.35 -20.89 6.30
N ILE A 216 13.41 -21.35 7.13
CA ILE A 216 13.65 -21.70 8.54
C ILE A 216 14.64 -22.85 8.64
N GLN A 217 14.48 -23.91 7.83
CA GLN A 217 15.39 -25.05 7.81
C GLN A 217 16.81 -24.66 7.41
N GLU A 218 16.97 -23.74 6.44
CA GLU A 218 18.26 -23.17 6.07
C GLU A 218 18.94 -22.44 7.23
N VAL A 219 18.20 -21.64 7.99
CA VAL A 219 18.75 -20.95 9.17
C VAL A 219 19.08 -21.95 10.28
N ALA A 220 18.21 -22.93 10.52
CA ALA A 220 18.43 -23.96 11.54
C ALA A 220 19.68 -24.80 11.28
N ALA A 221 20.07 -24.99 10.01
CA ALA A 221 21.31 -25.68 9.65
C ALA A 221 22.59 -24.96 10.11
N LYS A 222 22.50 -23.67 10.47
CA LYS A 222 23.61 -22.86 10.99
C LYS A 222 23.73 -22.91 12.52
N LEU A 223 22.71 -23.42 13.21
CA LEU A 223 22.69 -23.53 14.67
C LEU A 223 23.47 -24.74 15.15
N THR A 224 24.10 -24.62 16.33
CA THR A 224 24.82 -25.72 16.98
C THR A 224 23.99 -26.37 18.07
N THR A 225 23.50 -25.57 19.03
CA THR A 225 22.77 -26.09 20.19
C THR A 225 21.27 -25.94 20.02
N GLN A 226 20.85 -24.89 19.32
CA GLN A 226 19.44 -24.52 19.18
C GLN A 226 18.77 -25.14 17.95
N LYS A 227 19.48 -25.97 17.18
CA LYS A 227 18.96 -26.59 15.95
C LYS A 227 17.68 -27.40 16.21
N ASP A 228 17.73 -28.31 17.18
CA ASP A 228 16.56 -29.15 17.50
C ASP A 228 15.42 -28.33 18.10
N VAL A 229 15.74 -27.24 18.82
CA VAL A 229 14.75 -26.29 19.32
C VAL A 229 14.00 -25.65 18.16
N VAL A 230 14.69 -25.21 17.10
CA VAL A 230 14.03 -24.60 15.92
C VAL A 230 13.25 -25.63 15.10
N LEU A 231 13.71 -26.87 14.99
CA LEU A 231 13.10 -27.86 14.09
C LEU A 231 11.99 -28.71 14.72
N ALA A 232 11.96 -28.87 16.06
CA ALA A 232 11.11 -29.86 16.72
C ALA A 232 9.60 -29.74 16.42
N THR A 233 9.09 -28.51 16.26
CA THR A 233 7.65 -28.24 16.09
C THR A 233 7.32 -27.51 14.79
N LEU A 234 8.27 -27.43 13.86
CA LEU A 234 8.09 -26.74 12.58
C LEU A 234 6.99 -27.43 11.74
N PRO A 235 5.87 -26.76 11.41
CA PRO A 235 4.80 -27.38 10.62
C PRO A 235 5.18 -27.43 9.13
N THR A 236 5.80 -28.55 8.73
CA THR A 236 6.43 -28.72 7.40
C THR A 236 5.46 -28.93 6.22
N ASN A 237 4.21 -29.35 6.49
CA ASN A 237 3.20 -29.62 5.47
C ASN A 237 1.89 -28.87 5.75
N ALA A 238 2.00 -27.66 6.29
CA ALA A 238 0.84 -26.89 6.71
C ALA A 238 -0.08 -26.53 5.52
N THR A 239 -1.37 -26.73 5.70
CA THR A 239 -2.42 -26.29 4.76
C THR A 239 -3.08 -25.03 5.30
N PRO A 240 -3.10 -23.91 4.55
CA PRO A 240 -3.79 -22.69 4.97
C PRO A 240 -5.25 -22.95 5.38
N GLY A 241 -5.66 -22.36 6.50
CA GLY A 241 -7.02 -22.49 7.03
C GLY A 241 -7.37 -23.83 7.69
N ASN A 242 -6.49 -24.84 7.65
CA ASN A 242 -6.72 -26.10 8.36
C ASN A 242 -6.60 -25.88 9.89
N PRO A 243 -7.61 -26.25 10.70
CA PRO A 243 -7.57 -25.97 12.15
C PRO A 243 -6.37 -26.58 12.90
N ALA A 244 -5.93 -27.78 12.53
CA ALA A 244 -4.79 -28.43 13.17
C ALA A 244 -3.48 -27.73 12.79
N ASP A 245 -3.34 -27.32 11.53
CA ASP A 245 -2.17 -26.58 11.07
C ASP A 245 -2.11 -25.17 11.65
N VAL A 246 -3.26 -24.50 11.83
CA VAL A 246 -3.37 -23.22 12.54
C VAL A 246 -2.91 -23.37 13.99
N GLN A 247 -3.34 -24.42 14.69
CA GLN A 247 -2.89 -24.68 16.05
C GLN A 247 -1.38 -24.94 16.10
N ALA A 248 -0.85 -25.73 15.17
CA ALA A 248 0.58 -26.01 15.07
C ALA A 248 1.41 -24.75 14.77
N ALA A 249 0.95 -23.89 13.86
CA ALA A 249 1.61 -22.63 13.53
C ALA A 249 1.61 -21.65 14.71
N ASN A 250 0.52 -21.57 15.48
CA ASN A 250 0.48 -20.79 16.72
C ASN A 250 1.50 -21.31 17.75
N ALA A 251 1.48 -22.62 18.02
CA ALA A 251 2.41 -23.23 18.98
C ALA A 251 3.87 -23.06 18.55
N TYR A 252 4.16 -23.21 17.26
CA TYR A 252 5.49 -22.98 16.69
C TYR A 252 5.93 -21.52 16.85
N PHE A 253 5.05 -20.57 16.53
CA PHE A 253 5.34 -19.14 16.67
C PHE A 253 5.67 -18.77 18.12
N ASP A 254 4.87 -19.23 19.08
CA ASP A 254 5.08 -18.95 20.51
C ASP A 254 6.38 -19.59 21.00
N HIS A 255 6.67 -20.81 20.56
CA HIS A 255 7.90 -21.52 20.87
C HIS A 255 9.14 -20.73 20.40
N ILE A 256 9.21 -20.36 19.12
CA ILE A 256 10.33 -19.59 18.57
C ILE A 256 10.45 -18.21 19.24
N THR A 257 9.33 -17.53 19.47
CA THR A 257 9.34 -16.20 20.10
C THR A 257 9.86 -16.27 21.53
N SER A 258 9.45 -17.28 22.31
CA SER A 258 9.92 -17.48 23.69
C SER A 258 11.41 -17.80 23.78
N LYS A 259 11.98 -18.39 22.72
CA LYS A 259 13.38 -18.81 22.62
C LYS A 259 14.26 -17.88 21.77
N LYS A 260 13.69 -16.78 21.26
CA LYS A 260 14.36 -15.87 20.31
C LYS A 260 15.76 -15.47 20.78
N THR A 261 15.92 -15.05 22.04
CA THR A 261 17.22 -14.60 22.57
C THR A 261 18.26 -15.73 22.57
N GLU A 262 17.88 -16.94 22.96
CA GLU A 262 18.77 -18.11 22.98
C GLU A 262 19.17 -18.54 21.56
N ILE A 263 18.21 -18.56 20.63
CA ILE A 263 18.44 -18.93 19.23
C ILE A 263 19.32 -17.89 18.53
N CYS A 264 19.00 -16.60 18.67
CA CYS A 264 19.72 -15.53 17.99
C CYS A 264 21.14 -15.30 18.54
N ALA A 265 21.45 -15.80 19.75
CA ALA A 265 22.83 -15.78 20.26
C ALA A 265 23.80 -16.65 19.44
N GLU A 266 23.29 -17.61 18.66
CA GLU A 266 24.09 -18.47 17.76
C GLU A 266 24.09 -17.98 16.30
N LEU A 267 23.31 -16.94 15.96
CA LEU A 267 23.10 -16.49 14.59
C LEU A 267 23.78 -15.14 14.33
N SER A 268 24.08 -14.88 13.06
CA SER A 268 24.30 -13.51 12.60
C SER A 268 23.01 -12.69 12.75
N GLU A 269 23.12 -11.37 12.82
CA GLU A 269 21.96 -10.47 12.86
C GLU A 269 21.01 -10.72 11.68
N ALA A 270 21.56 -10.84 10.47
CA ALA A 270 20.79 -11.13 9.25
C ALA A 270 20.08 -12.49 9.30
N ASP A 271 20.70 -13.52 9.88
CA ASP A 271 20.08 -14.84 10.02
C ASP A 271 19.01 -14.86 11.12
N CYS A 272 19.21 -14.13 12.22
CA CYS A 272 18.18 -13.93 13.24
C CYS A 272 16.96 -13.20 12.67
N ASP A 273 17.17 -12.12 11.91
CA ASP A 273 16.10 -11.38 11.23
C ASP A 273 15.35 -12.27 10.24
N ARG A 274 16.08 -13.07 9.45
CA ARG A 274 15.48 -14.04 8.54
C ARG A 274 14.63 -15.07 9.26
N LEU A 275 15.11 -15.64 10.38
CA LEU A 275 14.33 -16.60 11.17
C LEU A 275 13.03 -15.97 11.70
N VAL A 276 13.12 -14.77 12.27
CA VAL A 276 11.97 -14.05 12.82
C VAL A 276 10.97 -13.77 11.71
N ALA A 277 11.41 -13.18 10.59
CA ALA A 277 10.55 -12.86 9.47
C ALA A 277 9.88 -14.10 8.87
N MET A 278 10.61 -15.21 8.69
CA MET A 278 10.02 -16.43 8.14
C MET A 278 9.09 -17.14 9.13
N THR A 279 9.30 -16.98 10.44
CA THR A 279 8.35 -17.43 11.47
C THR A 279 7.05 -16.62 11.41
N HIS A 280 7.13 -15.30 11.23
CA HIS A 280 5.95 -14.45 10.97
C HIS A 280 5.26 -14.83 9.65
N ALA A 281 6.03 -15.05 8.58
CA ALA A 281 5.50 -15.41 7.27
C ALA A 281 4.75 -16.74 7.31
N LEU A 282 5.33 -17.78 7.93
CA LEU A 282 4.68 -19.08 8.12
C LEU A 282 3.37 -18.95 8.90
N TRP A 283 3.37 -18.17 9.99
CA TRP A 283 2.16 -17.91 10.76
C TRP A 283 1.10 -17.20 9.90
N CYS A 284 1.48 -16.14 9.18
CA CYS A 284 0.54 -15.36 8.38
C CYS A 284 -0.07 -16.15 7.22
N VAL A 285 0.73 -16.96 6.50
CA VAL A 285 0.22 -17.76 5.36
C VAL A 285 -0.71 -18.87 5.83
N VAL A 286 -0.37 -19.58 6.93
CA VAL A 286 -1.21 -20.66 7.47
C VAL A 286 -2.53 -20.13 8.03
N LEU A 287 -2.49 -18.97 8.69
CA LEU A 287 -3.69 -18.36 9.25
C LEU A 287 -4.45 -17.49 8.25
N SER A 288 -4.00 -17.31 7.00
CA SER A 288 -4.65 -16.41 6.04
C SER A 288 -6.17 -16.59 5.92
N ASP A 289 -6.68 -17.82 5.96
CA ASP A 289 -8.12 -18.12 5.87
C ASP A 289 -8.89 -18.15 7.22
N ASP A 290 -8.20 -18.08 8.35
CA ASP A 290 -8.86 -17.97 9.67
C ASP A 290 -9.63 -16.64 9.81
N ARG A 291 -10.59 -16.54 10.73
CA ARG A 291 -11.44 -15.33 10.91
C ARG A 291 -11.12 -14.53 12.16
N GLY A 292 -10.19 -15.01 13.00
CA GLY A 292 -9.75 -14.32 14.20
C GLY A 292 -8.54 -13.41 13.98
N GLY A 293 -8.40 -12.38 14.82
CA GLY A 293 -7.15 -11.67 15.03
C GLY A 293 -6.62 -10.85 13.84
N SER A 294 -7.49 -10.28 13.01
CA SER A 294 -7.10 -9.58 11.77
C SER A 294 -6.08 -8.44 11.99
N GLU A 295 -6.16 -7.70 13.11
CA GLU A 295 -5.14 -6.69 13.44
C GLU A 295 -3.77 -7.28 13.76
N GLN A 296 -3.72 -8.37 14.55
CA GLN A 296 -2.47 -9.05 14.87
C GLN A 296 -1.88 -9.68 13.60
N TRP A 297 -2.73 -10.24 12.75
CA TRP A 297 -2.30 -10.77 11.46
C TRP A 297 -1.70 -9.70 10.57
N PHE A 298 -2.35 -8.53 10.47
CA PHE A 298 -1.84 -7.40 9.70
C PHE A 298 -0.50 -6.91 10.25
N ALA A 299 -0.39 -6.73 11.58
CA ALA A 299 0.86 -6.31 12.21
C ALA A 299 2.03 -7.30 11.96
N ARG A 300 1.75 -8.62 11.91
CA ARG A 300 2.75 -9.64 11.59
C ARG A 300 3.10 -9.65 10.10
N ARG A 301 2.13 -9.43 9.21
CA ARG A 301 2.37 -9.24 7.77
C ARG A 301 3.29 -8.04 7.53
N GLU A 302 3.08 -6.91 8.22
CA GLU A 302 3.96 -5.74 8.12
C GLU A 302 5.40 -6.03 8.58
N GLN A 303 5.62 -6.98 9.50
CA GLN A 303 6.98 -7.41 9.86
C GLN A 303 7.67 -8.11 8.69
N VAL A 304 6.94 -8.94 7.95
CA VAL A 304 7.47 -9.66 6.78
C VAL A 304 7.70 -8.72 5.62
N ILE A 305 6.77 -7.79 5.36
CA ILE A 305 6.91 -6.79 4.30
C ILE A 305 8.12 -5.89 4.58
N TYR A 306 8.24 -5.39 5.81
CA TYR A 306 9.42 -4.63 6.22
C TYR A 306 10.71 -5.42 5.99
N TYR A 307 10.76 -6.69 6.43
CA TYR A 307 11.89 -7.59 6.22
C TYR A 307 12.26 -7.72 4.74
N ASN A 308 11.27 -8.00 3.89
CA ASN A 308 11.49 -8.19 2.46
C ASN A 308 11.96 -6.89 1.80
N MET A 309 11.46 -5.73 2.20
CA MET A 309 11.90 -4.44 1.68
C MET A 309 13.37 -4.15 2.01
N HIS A 310 13.79 -4.24 3.28
CA HIS A 310 15.18 -3.93 3.63
C HIS A 310 16.15 -4.99 3.09
N ALA A 311 15.74 -6.25 2.94
CA ALA A 311 16.54 -7.28 2.28
C ALA A 311 16.84 -6.98 0.80
N LYS A 312 16.08 -6.07 0.14
CA LYS A 312 16.40 -5.57 -1.21
C LYS A 312 17.21 -4.27 -1.22
N MET A 313 17.42 -3.66 -0.06
CA MET A 313 18.11 -2.39 0.12
C MET A 313 19.37 -2.61 0.95
N THR A 314 20.33 -3.32 0.37
CA THR A 314 21.55 -3.78 1.08
C THR A 314 22.78 -2.96 0.74
N ALA A 315 22.79 -2.24 -0.38
CA ALA A 315 23.89 -1.37 -0.78
C ALA A 315 23.56 0.11 -0.62
N GLU A 316 24.57 0.93 -0.32
CA GLU A 316 24.46 2.39 -0.29
C GLU A 316 24.03 3.01 -1.62
N THR A 317 24.17 2.29 -2.73
CA THR A 317 23.70 2.73 -4.05
C THR A 317 22.26 2.35 -4.33
N ASP A 318 21.65 1.49 -3.51
CA ASP A 318 20.29 1.03 -3.75
C ASP A 318 19.27 2.14 -3.58
N ARG A 319 18.31 2.14 -4.49
CA ARG A 319 17.15 3.03 -4.55
C ARG A 319 15.95 2.28 -5.11
N MET A 320 14.83 2.32 -4.39
CA MET A 320 13.66 1.49 -4.65
C MET A 320 12.49 2.33 -5.14
N PHE A 321 11.81 1.85 -6.16
CA PHE A 321 10.41 2.17 -6.44
C PHE A 321 9.53 1.09 -5.84
N LEU A 322 8.50 1.47 -5.10
CA LEU A 322 7.58 0.56 -4.39
C LEU A 322 6.13 0.91 -4.72
N HIS A 323 5.33 -0.08 -5.11
CA HIS A 323 3.86 0.05 -5.24
C HIS A 323 3.16 -0.93 -4.29
N MET A 324 2.36 -0.40 -3.37
CA MET A 324 1.53 -1.19 -2.44
C MET A 324 0.23 -0.46 -2.10
N GLY A 325 -0.69 -1.12 -1.41
CA GLY A 325 -1.83 -0.48 -0.76
C GLY A 325 -1.37 0.69 0.12
N ALA A 326 -2.15 1.77 0.14
CA ALA A 326 -1.78 3.01 0.82
C ALA A 326 -1.43 2.77 2.29
N ALA A 327 -2.15 1.87 2.97
CA ALA A 327 -1.89 1.49 4.35
C ALA A 327 -0.45 1.00 4.59
N HIS A 328 0.16 0.31 3.64
CA HIS A 328 1.55 -0.18 3.71
C HIS A 328 2.59 0.92 3.46
N THR A 329 2.24 1.91 2.65
CA THR A 329 3.15 3.00 2.23
C THR A 329 3.13 4.22 3.14
N ASN A 330 2.27 4.22 4.16
CA ASN A 330 2.17 5.34 5.09
C ASN A 330 3.48 5.52 5.90
N LYS A 331 3.88 6.75 6.24
CA LYS A 331 5.12 7.05 6.98
C LYS A 331 4.94 7.16 8.49
N LEU A 332 3.71 7.18 8.98
CA LEU A 332 3.43 7.58 10.35
C LEU A 332 3.44 6.41 11.34
N SER A 333 2.75 5.31 11.06
CA SER A 333 2.65 4.24 12.05
C SER A 333 2.38 2.86 11.46
N PHE A 334 2.73 1.84 12.25
CA PHE A 334 2.52 0.39 12.12
C PHE A 334 2.94 -0.31 10.81
N SER A 335 3.13 0.43 9.72
CA SER A 335 3.36 -0.12 8.39
C SER A 335 4.82 -0.37 8.09
N ALA A 336 5.08 -1.23 7.11
CA ALA A 336 6.40 -1.44 6.56
C ALA A 336 7.01 -0.13 6.03
N GLY A 337 6.23 0.72 5.34
CA GLY A 337 6.67 2.04 4.87
C GLY A 337 7.12 2.96 6.02
N SER A 338 6.38 3.01 7.12
CA SER A 338 6.72 3.80 8.31
C SER A 338 8.03 3.31 8.92
N ARG A 339 8.23 1.99 8.97
CA ARG A 339 9.45 1.40 9.51
C ARG A 339 10.65 1.65 8.60
N MET A 340 10.50 1.57 7.29
CA MET A 340 11.55 1.98 6.35
C MET A 340 11.87 3.48 6.48
N ALA A 341 10.89 4.33 6.76
CA ALA A 341 11.09 5.76 6.95
C ALA A 341 11.78 6.11 8.29
N LYS A 342 11.69 5.27 9.33
CA LYS A 342 12.07 5.62 10.71
C LYS A 342 13.14 4.73 11.35
N GLU A 343 13.17 3.44 10.98
CA GLU A 343 13.94 2.40 11.65
C GLU A 343 15.18 1.99 10.84
N TRP A 344 15.01 1.69 9.54
CA TRP A 344 16.12 1.15 8.72
C TRP A 344 17.19 2.22 8.43
N PRO A 345 18.47 2.02 8.83
CA PRO A 345 19.49 3.06 8.75
C PRO A 345 19.70 3.66 7.36
N LEU A 346 19.64 2.84 6.31
CA LEU A 346 19.86 3.30 4.94
C LEU A 346 18.77 4.26 4.45
N THR A 347 17.53 4.08 4.92
CA THR A 347 16.34 4.77 4.39
C THR A 347 15.71 5.73 5.40
N LYS A 348 16.18 5.76 6.64
CA LYS A 348 15.67 6.64 7.69
C LYS A 348 15.71 8.10 7.27
N GLY A 349 14.54 8.75 7.28
CA GLY A 349 14.35 10.14 6.82
C GLY A 349 14.58 10.35 5.33
N ARG A 350 14.67 9.27 4.54
CA ARG A 350 14.97 9.26 3.11
C ARG A 350 13.93 8.47 2.32
N VAL A 351 12.66 8.62 2.68
CA VAL A 351 11.53 7.95 2.04
C VAL A 351 10.55 9.02 1.55
N PHE A 352 10.24 8.99 0.25
CA PHE A 352 9.21 9.80 -0.38
C PHE A 352 7.97 8.93 -0.62
N SER A 353 6.84 9.30 -0.04
CA SER A 353 5.59 8.55 -0.13
C SER A 353 4.45 9.39 -0.67
N VAL A 354 3.73 8.88 -1.66
CA VAL A 354 2.53 9.52 -2.19
C VAL A 354 1.32 8.62 -2.05
N ALA A 355 0.20 9.19 -1.61
CA ALA A 355 -1.09 8.52 -1.49
C ALA A 355 -2.00 8.84 -2.69
N PRO A 356 -3.06 8.05 -2.91
CA PRO A 356 -4.03 8.37 -3.94
C PRO A 356 -5.05 9.40 -3.47
N ALA A 357 -5.39 10.33 -4.37
CA ALA A 357 -6.59 11.14 -4.30
C ALA A 357 -7.50 10.80 -5.49
N TYR A 358 -8.79 10.67 -5.28
CA TYR A 358 -9.73 10.20 -6.30
C TYR A 358 -11.10 10.83 -6.17
N GLY A 359 -11.75 11.05 -7.31
CA GLY A 359 -13.02 11.78 -7.40
C GLY A 359 -14.25 10.96 -6.99
N ASP A 360 -15.34 11.66 -6.72
CA ASP A 360 -16.63 11.06 -6.41
C ASP A 360 -17.11 10.09 -7.51
N GLY A 361 -17.75 9.00 -7.06
CA GLY A 361 -18.27 7.95 -7.92
C GLY A 361 -17.20 7.02 -8.50
N SER A 362 -15.97 7.10 -8.01
CA SER A 362 -14.90 6.17 -8.32
C SER A 362 -15.35 4.73 -8.06
N VAL A 363 -14.96 3.80 -8.94
CA VAL A 363 -15.25 2.37 -8.78
C VAL A 363 -13.95 1.60 -8.83
N ILE A 364 -13.74 0.72 -7.85
CA ILE A 364 -12.59 -0.19 -7.79
C ILE A 364 -13.03 -1.65 -7.70
N TRP A 365 -12.11 -2.58 -7.97
CA TRP A 365 -12.32 -4.00 -7.72
C TRP A 365 -11.59 -4.47 -6.45
N TYR A 366 -12.34 -4.86 -5.42
CA TYR A 366 -11.77 -5.42 -4.21
C TYR A 366 -12.67 -6.57 -3.74
N GLY A 367 -12.38 -7.79 -4.21
CA GLY A 367 -13.32 -8.93 -4.14
C GLY A 367 -14.66 -8.77 -4.90
N GLY A 368 -14.92 -7.58 -5.44
CA GLY A 368 -16.15 -7.15 -6.12
C GLY A 368 -16.03 -5.68 -6.50
N ASP A 369 -16.93 -5.17 -7.36
CA ASP A 369 -16.98 -3.74 -7.63
C ASP A 369 -17.43 -2.99 -6.36
N MET A 370 -16.69 -1.93 -6.02
CA MET A 370 -16.95 -1.07 -4.87
C MET A 370 -16.95 0.39 -5.30
N ASP A 371 -18.04 1.09 -5.00
CA ASP A 371 -18.12 2.53 -5.13
C ASP A 371 -17.37 3.21 -3.98
N LEU A 372 -16.60 4.24 -4.32
CA LEU A 372 -15.84 5.04 -3.36
C LEU A 372 -16.31 6.51 -3.41
N PRO A 373 -16.48 7.14 -2.23
CA PRO A 373 -16.61 8.60 -2.17
C PRO A 373 -15.27 9.24 -2.54
N GLY A 374 -15.31 10.49 -2.98
CA GLY A 374 -14.12 11.26 -3.28
C GLY A 374 -13.29 11.54 -2.02
N GLU A 375 -11.98 11.33 -2.12
CA GLU A 375 -11.06 11.53 -1.00
C GLU A 375 -9.64 11.83 -1.49
N PRO A 376 -8.89 12.74 -0.85
CA PRO A 376 -9.29 13.78 0.10
C PRO A 376 -10.38 14.74 -0.37
N GLU A 377 -11.38 15.00 0.47
CA GLU A 377 -12.45 15.97 0.17
C GLU A 377 -11.91 17.35 -0.26
N SER A 378 -10.89 17.88 0.42
CA SER A 378 -10.29 19.18 0.09
C SER A 378 -9.60 19.22 -1.28
N ILE A 379 -9.00 18.11 -1.70
CA ILE A 379 -8.37 18.00 -3.03
C ILE A 379 -9.44 17.78 -4.10
N VAL A 380 -10.39 16.90 -3.83
CA VAL A 380 -11.41 16.47 -4.80
C VAL A 380 -12.43 17.57 -5.06
N SER A 381 -12.89 18.28 -4.04
CA SER A 381 -13.79 19.43 -4.20
C SER A 381 -13.15 20.55 -5.04
N ALA A 382 -11.83 20.75 -4.92
CA ALA A 382 -11.11 21.78 -5.66
C ALA A 382 -10.81 21.40 -7.11
N LEU A 383 -10.41 20.16 -7.37
CA LEU A 383 -9.99 19.73 -8.71
C LEU A 383 -11.13 19.11 -9.52
N GLY A 384 -12.12 18.52 -8.86
CA GLY A 384 -13.25 17.83 -9.50
C GLY A 384 -12.91 16.40 -9.94
N ALA A 385 -13.96 15.58 -10.12
CA ALA A 385 -13.83 14.15 -10.41
C ALA A 385 -13.36 13.86 -11.85
N ASP A 386 -13.60 14.74 -12.81
CA ASP A 386 -13.19 14.56 -14.22
C ASP A 386 -11.83 15.19 -14.56
N ALA A 387 -11.10 15.67 -13.55
CA ALA A 387 -9.78 16.26 -13.74
C ALA A 387 -8.77 15.26 -14.34
N GLN A 388 -7.83 15.79 -15.12
CA GLN A 388 -6.60 15.06 -15.43
C GLN A 388 -5.76 14.86 -14.17
N PRO A 389 -4.75 13.98 -14.17
CA PRO A 389 -3.95 13.76 -12.98
C PRO A 389 -3.17 14.99 -12.52
N PHE A 390 -3.21 15.27 -11.22
CA PHE A 390 -2.45 16.32 -10.54
C PHE A 390 -1.67 15.74 -9.36
N PHE A 391 -0.51 16.32 -9.05
CA PHE A 391 0.19 16.10 -7.80
C PHE A 391 -0.05 17.26 -6.84
N MET A 392 -0.42 16.94 -5.61
CA MET A 392 -0.54 17.89 -4.50
C MET A 392 0.46 17.51 -3.41
N SER A 393 1.45 18.37 -3.13
CA SER A 393 2.34 18.15 -1.99
C SER A 393 1.62 18.47 -0.68
N THR A 394 1.92 17.73 0.38
CA THR A 394 1.46 18.03 1.75
C THR A 394 2.49 18.84 2.54
N THR A 395 3.75 18.84 2.11
CA THR A 395 4.88 19.39 2.89
C THR A 395 5.38 20.74 2.37
N ARG A 396 4.97 21.14 1.18
CA ARG A 396 5.42 22.40 0.55
C ARG A 396 4.44 23.53 0.81
N PRO A 397 4.90 24.72 1.23
CA PRO A 397 4.07 25.92 1.27
C PRO A 397 3.75 26.39 -0.17
N SER A 398 2.86 27.37 -0.30
CA SER A 398 2.58 27.98 -1.59
C SER A 398 3.76 28.80 -2.13
N ALA A 399 3.70 29.16 -3.41
CA ALA A 399 4.65 30.10 -4.03
C ALA A 399 4.66 31.48 -3.34
N THR A 400 3.59 31.86 -2.65
CA THR A 400 3.46 33.09 -1.85
C THR A 400 3.80 32.90 -0.37
N CYS A 401 4.39 31.75 -0.01
CA CYS A 401 4.78 31.40 1.35
C CYS A 401 3.60 31.31 2.34
N GLN A 402 2.44 30.84 1.87
CA GLN A 402 1.36 30.42 2.73
C GLN A 402 1.58 28.97 3.16
N ALA A 403 1.42 28.67 4.45
CA ALA A 403 1.51 27.30 4.96
C ALA A 403 0.43 26.40 4.32
N ASN A 404 0.75 25.13 4.16
CA ASN A 404 -0.08 24.18 3.44
C ASN A 404 -1.25 23.68 4.31
N PRO A 405 -2.52 23.99 3.98
CA PRO A 405 -3.65 23.56 4.78
C PRO A 405 -3.83 22.04 4.77
N ILE A 406 -3.44 21.36 3.69
CA ILE A 406 -3.59 19.90 3.55
C ILE A 406 -2.68 19.17 4.55
N GLN A 407 -1.56 19.78 4.95
CA GLN A 407 -0.60 19.19 5.87
C GLN A 407 -1.25 18.80 7.20
N ASP A 408 -2.16 19.65 7.70
CA ASP A 408 -2.74 19.54 9.03
C ASP A 408 -4.11 18.84 9.02
N GLU A 409 -4.64 18.50 7.84
CA GLU A 409 -5.88 17.74 7.72
C GLU A 409 -5.71 16.32 8.25
N PRO A 410 -6.71 15.77 8.96
CA PRO A 410 -6.64 14.40 9.46
C PRO A 410 -6.62 13.39 8.31
N GLU A 411 -5.79 12.37 8.44
CA GLU A 411 -5.80 11.22 7.52
C GLU A 411 -6.88 10.21 7.94
N GLN A 412 -7.79 9.86 7.02
CA GLN A 412 -8.98 9.06 7.31
C GLN A 412 -9.00 7.69 6.62
N THR A 413 -8.15 7.48 5.61
CA THR A 413 -8.26 6.35 4.66
C THR A 413 -7.44 5.13 5.03
N VAL A 414 -6.44 5.28 5.91
CA VAL A 414 -5.50 4.19 6.22
C VAL A 414 -5.45 3.79 7.69
N GLY A 415 -6.38 4.29 8.51
CA GLY A 415 -6.56 3.80 9.89
C GLY A 415 -5.41 4.16 10.81
N VAL A 416 -4.72 5.24 10.48
CA VAL A 416 -3.67 5.88 11.27
C VAL A 416 -4.28 7.08 11.98
N GLY A 417 -3.93 7.30 13.24
CA GLY A 417 -4.12 8.63 13.84
C GLY A 417 -3.00 9.55 13.34
N GLY A 418 -3.31 10.80 13.00
CA GLY A 418 -2.34 11.81 12.56
C GLY A 418 -2.85 12.71 11.45
N THR A 419 -1.98 13.58 10.94
CA THR A 419 -2.29 14.48 9.83
C THR A 419 -1.69 13.98 8.51
N ARG A 420 -2.26 14.41 7.39
CA ARG A 420 -1.81 13.96 6.06
C ARG A 420 -0.33 14.27 5.79
N GLY A 421 0.19 15.40 6.28
CA GLY A 421 1.61 15.76 6.16
C GLY A 421 2.56 14.87 6.98
N GLU A 422 2.07 14.27 8.06
CA GLU A 422 2.82 13.27 8.82
C GLU A 422 2.84 11.90 8.13
N VAL A 423 1.77 11.60 7.38
CA VAL A 423 1.54 10.28 6.78
C VAL A 423 2.15 10.17 5.38
N TYR A 424 2.02 11.19 4.54
CA TYR A 424 2.48 11.19 3.14
C TYR A 424 3.15 12.52 2.77
N ASP A 425 4.03 12.51 1.77
CA ASP A 425 4.67 13.71 1.19
C ASP A 425 3.80 14.43 0.15
N GLY A 426 2.77 13.74 -0.33
CA GLY A 426 1.78 14.29 -1.25
C GLY A 426 0.72 13.28 -1.66
N TYR A 427 -0.20 13.75 -2.48
CA TYR A 427 -1.26 12.97 -3.09
C TYR A 427 -1.18 13.12 -4.60
N ILE A 428 -1.46 12.03 -5.32
CA ILE A 428 -1.75 12.10 -6.75
C ILE A 428 -3.26 12.03 -6.91
N HIS A 429 -3.87 13.11 -7.39
CA HIS A 429 -5.26 13.11 -7.83
C HIS A 429 -5.36 12.42 -9.17
N TYR A 430 -6.18 11.37 -9.26
CA TYR A 430 -6.35 10.57 -10.48
C TYR A 430 -7.61 10.93 -11.27
N GLY A 431 -8.44 11.85 -10.75
CA GLY A 431 -9.83 11.97 -11.18
C GLY A 431 -10.63 10.74 -10.72
N LYS A 432 -11.61 10.33 -11.51
CA LYS A 432 -12.48 9.19 -11.23
C LYS A 432 -11.77 7.87 -11.52
N LEU A 433 -11.66 7.00 -10.52
CA LEU A 433 -11.09 5.66 -10.69
C LEU A 433 -12.09 4.72 -11.36
N THR A 434 -11.55 3.78 -12.13
CA THR A 434 -12.32 2.72 -12.79
C THR A 434 -11.81 1.34 -12.39
N SER A 435 -12.74 0.38 -12.31
CA SER A 435 -12.48 -0.99 -11.89
C SER A 435 -11.44 -1.64 -12.80
N GLU A 436 -10.41 -2.26 -12.23
CA GLU A 436 -9.36 -2.96 -13.00
C GLU A 436 -9.91 -4.09 -13.89
N ARG A 437 -11.12 -4.60 -13.59
CA ARG A 437 -11.84 -5.58 -14.41
C ARG A 437 -12.37 -5.00 -15.71
N ARG A 438 -12.48 -3.68 -15.81
CA ARG A 438 -13.02 -2.94 -16.96
C ARG A 438 -11.98 -1.93 -17.45
N PRO A 439 -10.83 -2.37 -17.98
CA PRO A 439 -9.78 -1.48 -18.44
C PRO A 439 -10.20 -0.58 -19.61
N GLY A 440 -11.31 -0.89 -20.30
CA GLY A 440 -11.87 -0.03 -21.34
C GLY A 440 -12.61 1.21 -20.80
N ASP A 441 -12.94 1.25 -19.50
CA ASP A 441 -13.65 2.37 -18.87
C ASP A 441 -12.70 3.53 -18.52
N THR A 442 -11.39 3.25 -18.42
CA THR A 442 -10.40 4.27 -18.05
C THR A 442 -10.18 5.29 -19.18
N LYS A 443 -10.07 6.57 -18.80
CA LYS A 443 -9.74 7.68 -19.72
C LYS A 443 -8.23 7.94 -19.81
N LEU A 444 -7.43 7.23 -19.00
CA LEU A 444 -5.97 7.37 -19.00
C LEU A 444 -5.35 6.35 -19.94
N SER A 445 -4.31 6.77 -20.64
CA SER A 445 -3.54 5.88 -21.51
C SER A 445 -2.05 6.18 -21.40
N ARG A 446 -1.26 5.13 -21.63
CA ARG A 446 0.17 5.26 -21.85
C ARG A 446 0.38 5.69 -23.30
N ALA A 447 1.34 6.59 -23.55
CA ALA A 447 1.70 6.98 -24.91
C ALA A 447 2.11 5.73 -25.72
N GLY A 448 1.48 5.51 -26.88
CA GLY A 448 1.75 4.36 -27.76
C GLY A 448 1.13 3.02 -27.34
N ALA A 449 0.27 2.97 -26.32
CA ALA A 449 -0.47 1.75 -25.98
C ALA A 449 -1.70 1.57 -26.89
N SER A 450 -1.80 0.41 -27.55
CA SER A 450 -3.02 0.04 -28.28
C SER A 450 -4.11 -0.39 -27.28
N PRO A 451 -5.37 0.09 -27.40
CA PRO A 451 -6.50 -0.34 -26.57
C PRO A 451 -6.78 -1.85 -26.62
N SER A 452 -6.22 -2.56 -27.61
CA SER A 452 -6.54 -3.95 -27.92
C SER A 452 -5.86 -5.02 -27.05
N ASP A 453 -4.96 -4.64 -26.13
CA ASP A 453 -4.34 -5.62 -25.22
C ASP A 453 -5.25 -6.02 -24.05
N GLY A 454 -6.40 -5.34 -23.90
CA GLY A 454 -7.31 -5.45 -22.77
C GLY A 454 -8.60 -6.19 -23.07
N ALA A 455 -8.52 -7.51 -23.26
CA ALA A 455 -9.59 -8.45 -22.85
C ALA A 455 -9.20 -9.88 -23.24
N ARG A 456 -8.69 -10.66 -22.27
CA ARG A 456 -8.93 -12.10 -22.27
C ARG A 456 -9.30 -12.56 -20.86
N ALA A 457 -10.59 -12.79 -20.68
CA ALA A 457 -11.12 -13.58 -19.60
C ALA A 457 -10.64 -15.04 -19.74
N ALA A 458 -10.15 -15.58 -18.63
CA ALA A 458 -10.30 -16.97 -18.21
C ALA A 458 -10.25 -18.05 -19.31
N SER A 459 -9.13 -18.21 -20.01
CA SER A 459 -8.73 -19.56 -20.42
C SER A 459 -8.29 -20.30 -19.16
N SER A 460 -8.71 -21.56 -18.97
CA SER A 460 -8.46 -22.38 -17.77
C SER A 460 -7.18 -21.99 -17.04
N LEU A 461 -7.32 -21.30 -15.91
CA LEU A 461 -6.18 -21.01 -15.05
C LEU A 461 -5.61 -22.35 -14.61
N ASP A 462 -4.30 -22.51 -14.70
CA ASP A 462 -3.66 -23.66 -14.06
C ASP A 462 -3.84 -23.56 -12.54
N ALA A 463 -3.55 -24.65 -11.85
CA ALA A 463 -3.69 -24.72 -10.41
C ALA A 463 -2.88 -23.63 -9.68
N THR A 464 -1.70 -23.27 -10.20
CA THR A 464 -0.81 -22.25 -9.60
C THR A 464 -1.44 -20.86 -9.65
N SER A 465 -1.93 -20.45 -10.82
CA SER A 465 -2.55 -19.14 -11.02
C SER A 465 -3.86 -19.02 -10.26
N ALA A 466 -4.64 -20.11 -10.20
CA ALA A 466 -5.84 -20.18 -9.38
C ALA A 466 -5.51 -20.01 -7.88
N ARG A 467 -4.43 -20.64 -7.40
CA ARG A 467 -3.96 -20.49 -6.01
C ARG A 467 -3.51 -19.06 -5.71
N ILE A 468 -2.75 -18.42 -6.60
CA ILE A 468 -2.31 -17.02 -6.41
C ILE A 468 -3.51 -16.06 -6.35
N LEU A 469 -4.48 -16.22 -7.25
CA LEU A 469 -5.68 -15.37 -7.24
C LEU A 469 -6.57 -15.62 -6.02
N ALA A 470 -6.72 -16.87 -5.59
CA ALA A 470 -7.44 -17.22 -4.36
C ALA A 470 -6.74 -16.63 -3.14
N PHE A 471 -5.41 -16.76 -3.06
CA PHE A 471 -4.61 -16.15 -2.00
C PHE A 471 -4.81 -14.65 -1.94
N ARG A 472 -4.69 -13.94 -3.07
CA ARG A 472 -4.95 -12.49 -3.16
C ARG A 472 -6.32 -12.14 -2.59
N ALA A 473 -7.38 -12.83 -3.01
CA ALA A 473 -8.73 -12.56 -2.49
C ALA A 473 -8.84 -12.75 -0.97
N THR A 474 -8.13 -13.73 -0.41
CA THR A 474 -8.04 -13.92 1.05
C THR A 474 -7.31 -12.78 1.74
N ILE A 475 -6.18 -12.31 1.19
CA ILE A 475 -5.41 -11.18 1.72
C ILE A 475 -6.24 -9.88 1.71
N GLU A 476 -6.88 -9.57 0.58
CA GLU A 476 -7.74 -8.40 0.43
C GLU A 476 -8.88 -8.37 1.48
N ARG A 477 -9.49 -9.53 1.74
CA ARG A 477 -10.50 -9.68 2.78
C ARG A 477 -9.93 -9.41 4.17
N ARG A 478 -8.81 -10.06 4.52
CA ARG A 478 -8.12 -9.92 5.81
C ARG A 478 -7.72 -8.47 6.10
N GLU A 479 -7.16 -7.81 5.10
CA GLU A 479 -6.78 -6.41 5.19
C GLU A 479 -7.99 -5.50 5.40
N ARG A 480 -9.08 -5.72 4.67
CA ARG A 480 -10.33 -4.97 4.88
C ARG A 480 -10.84 -5.10 6.30
N GLU A 481 -10.87 -6.32 6.84
CA GLU A 481 -11.30 -6.58 8.21
C GLU A 481 -10.41 -5.86 9.22
N ALA A 482 -9.08 -5.87 9.02
CA ALA A 482 -8.12 -5.18 9.87
C ALA A 482 -8.26 -3.64 9.81
N LEU A 483 -8.44 -3.08 8.61
CA LEU A 483 -8.65 -1.64 8.42
C LEU A 483 -10.00 -1.19 9.01
N THR A 484 -11.05 -2.00 8.85
CA THR A 484 -12.37 -1.74 9.45
C THR A 484 -12.29 -1.72 10.97
N ALA A 485 -11.55 -2.67 11.58
CA ALA A 485 -11.32 -2.69 13.03
C ALA A 485 -10.62 -1.42 13.53
N ARG A 486 -9.80 -0.78 12.69
CA ARG A 486 -9.12 0.49 12.95
C ARG A 486 -9.97 1.73 12.64
N GLY A 487 -11.23 1.56 12.26
CA GLY A 487 -12.16 2.66 11.97
C GLY A 487 -12.12 3.17 10.53
N VAL A 488 -11.40 2.50 9.61
CA VAL A 488 -11.42 2.82 8.17
C VAL A 488 -12.68 2.26 7.54
N GLY A 489 -13.48 3.10 6.87
CA GLY A 489 -14.66 2.65 6.13
C GLY A 489 -15.99 2.61 6.92
N ALA A 490 -16.04 3.16 8.14
CA ALA A 490 -17.28 3.25 8.93
C ALA A 490 -18.16 4.48 8.61
N ARG A 491 -17.78 5.32 7.64
CA ARG A 491 -18.65 6.40 7.14
C ARG A 491 -19.18 6.02 5.77
N ARG A 492 -20.45 5.61 5.77
CA ARG A 492 -21.32 5.57 4.60
C ARG A 492 -22.17 6.83 4.59
#